data_AF-A0A2G5I6G5-F1
#
_entry.id   AF-A0A2G5I6G5-F1
#
_cell.length_a   1.000
_cell.length_b   1.000
_cell.length_c   1.000
_cell.angle_alpha   90.00
_cell.angle_beta   90.00
_cell.angle_gamma   90.00
#
_symmetry.space_group_name_H-M   'P 1'
#
loop_
_entity.id
_entity.type
_entity.pdbx_description
1 polymer ?
#
loop_
_entity_poly.entity_id
_entity_poly.type
_entity_poly.pdbx_seq_one_letter_code
_entity_poly.pdbx_strand_id
1 'polypeptide(L)'
;MRHRRVKNQRLAAAGYVWIFGALPSPQVKAEYDRRRDLGDRHTAAMRNVFNRLLGCLHHCLQTGQRFDPGKAFPAASTAPVTLAA
;
A
#
# COMPACT_ATOMS: atom_id res chain seq x y z
N MET A 1 17.13 -12.66 15.56
CA MET A 1 16.00 -11.83 15.09
C MET A 1 15.91 -10.53 15.88
N ARG A 2 16.17 -9.37 15.26
CA ARG A 2 16.06 -8.06 15.93
C ARG A 2 14.61 -7.58 15.84
N HIS A 3 13.76 -8.04 16.76
CA HIS A 3 12.37 -7.62 16.79
C HIS A 3 12.31 -6.14 17.19
N ARG A 4 11.71 -5.29 16.34
CA ARG A 4 11.53 -3.86 16.66
C ARG A 4 10.61 -3.76 17.88
N ARG A 5 11.18 -3.48 19.07
CA ARG A 5 10.43 -3.46 20.34
C ARG A 5 9.52 -2.24 20.48
N VAL A 6 9.79 -1.17 19.72
CA VAL A 6 9.00 0.07 19.77
C VAL A 6 8.32 0.27 18.41
N LYS A 7 6.99 0.22 18.42
CA LYS A 7 6.14 0.65 17.31
C LYS A 7 5.11 1.65 17.84
N ASN A 8 4.77 2.66 17.06
CA ASN A 8 3.70 3.57 17.42
C ASN A 8 2.36 2.83 17.28
N GLN A 9 1.82 2.36 18.42
CA GLN A 9 0.59 1.57 18.46
C GLN A 9 -0.62 2.39 17.97
N ARG A 10 -0.66 3.69 18.27
CA ARG A 10 -1.74 4.58 17.83
C ARG A 10 -1.75 4.68 16.30
N LEU A 11 -0.58 4.87 15.71
CA LEU A 11 -0.43 4.91 14.25
C LEU A 11 -0.77 3.56 13.61
N ALA A 12 -0.36 2.44 14.22
CA ALA A 12 -0.66 1.11 13.71
C ALA A 12 -2.18 0.83 13.73
N ALA A 13 -2.87 1.19 14.82
CA ALA A 13 -4.32 1.04 14.92
C ALA A 13 -5.06 1.92 13.90
N ALA A 14 -4.63 3.20 13.77
CA ALA A 14 -5.19 4.10 12.77
C ALA A 14 -4.99 3.59 11.34
N GLY A 15 -3.81 3.06 11.03
CA GLY A 15 -3.52 2.48 9.72
C GLY A 15 -4.41 1.28 9.39
N TYR A 16 -4.76 0.47 10.38
CA TYR A 16 -5.69 -0.65 10.23
C TYR A 16 -7.09 -0.18 9.84
N VAL A 17 -7.66 0.76 10.60
CA VAL A 17 -9.00 1.31 10.33
C VAL A 17 -9.03 2.01 8.98
N TRP A 18 -7.98 2.76 8.65
CA TRP A 18 -7.88 3.45 7.37
C TRP A 18 -7.88 2.48 6.19
N ILE A 19 -7.03 1.45 6.21
CA ILE A 19 -7.00 0.47 5.11
C ILE A 19 -8.29 -0.33 5.04
N PHE A 20 -8.88 -0.69 6.18
CA PHE A 20 -10.17 -1.37 6.19
C PHE A 20 -11.25 -0.56 5.45
N GLY A 21 -11.35 0.75 5.73
CA GLY A 21 -12.29 1.64 5.02
C GLY A 21 -11.92 1.91 3.56
N ALA A 22 -10.65 1.78 3.19
CA ALA A 22 -10.17 2.00 1.82
C ALA A 22 -10.25 0.75 0.92
N LEU A 23 -10.43 -0.46 1.48
CA LEU A 23 -10.50 -1.72 0.73
C LEU A 23 -11.58 -1.77 -0.37
N PRO A 24 -12.74 -1.10 -0.27
CA PRO A 24 -13.70 -1.04 -1.38
C PRO A 24 -13.16 -0.34 -2.64
N SER A 25 -12.09 0.45 -2.53
CA SER A 25 -11.43 1.07 -3.69
C SER A 25 -10.70 0.01 -4.53
N PRO A 26 -10.96 -0.09 -5.85
CA PRO A 26 -10.38 -1.13 -6.69
C PRO A 26 -8.84 -1.17 -6.67
N GLN A 27 -8.20 -0.01 -6.66
CA GLN A 27 -6.74 0.10 -6.70
C GLN A 27 -6.09 -0.32 -5.38
N VAL A 28 -6.74 0.03 -4.26
CA VAL A 28 -6.30 -0.39 -2.92
C VAL A 28 -6.46 -1.90 -2.77
N LYS A 29 -7.60 -2.45 -3.23
CA LYS A 29 -7.85 -3.89 -3.22
C LYS A 29 -6.84 -4.64 -4.07
N ALA A 30 -6.54 -4.17 -5.28
CA ALA A 30 -5.56 -4.80 -6.15
C ALA A 30 -4.16 -4.86 -5.52
N GLU A 31 -3.68 -3.77 -4.90
CA GLU A 31 -2.40 -3.79 -4.19
C GLU A 31 -2.45 -4.70 -2.94
N TYR A 32 -3.57 -4.70 -2.21
CA TYR A 32 -3.75 -5.60 -1.06
C TYR A 32 -3.72 -7.08 -1.49
N ASP A 33 -4.46 -7.44 -2.53
CA ASP A 33 -4.52 -8.82 -3.06
C ASP A 33 -3.14 -9.22 -3.60
N ARG A 34 -2.47 -8.36 -4.37
CA ARG A 34 -1.08 -8.59 -4.82
C ARG A 34 -0.13 -8.89 -3.66
N ARG A 35 -0.28 -8.20 -2.51
CA ARG A 35 0.52 -8.48 -1.31
C ARG A 35 0.17 -9.84 -0.70
N ARG A 36 -1.11 -10.19 -0.66
CA ARG A 36 -1.58 -11.50 -0.18
C ARG A 36 -1.03 -12.63 -1.05
N ASP A 37 -0.99 -12.44 -2.37
CA ASP A 37 -0.44 -13.41 -3.33
C ASP A 37 1.08 -13.59 -3.18
N LEU A 38 1.80 -12.53 -2.80
CA LEU A 38 3.22 -12.60 -2.43
C LEU A 38 3.48 -13.30 -1.08
N GLY A 39 2.44 -13.77 -0.39
CA GLY A 39 2.56 -14.50 0.88
C GLY A 39 2.51 -13.62 2.13
N ASP A 40 2.27 -12.31 2.00
CA ASP A 40 2.09 -11.44 3.18
C ASP A 40 0.85 -11.88 3.96
N ARG A 41 0.99 -12.13 5.27
CA ARG A 41 -0.17 -12.28 6.16
C ARG A 41 -1.05 -11.02 6.12
N HIS A 42 -2.33 -11.15 6.44
CA HIS A 42 -3.31 -10.05 6.43
C HIS A 42 -2.79 -8.74 7.07
N THR A 43 -2.22 -8.82 8.28
CA THR A 43 -1.61 -7.68 8.98
C THR A 43 -0.45 -7.04 8.23
N ALA A 44 0.42 -7.86 7.64
CA ALA A 44 1.56 -7.39 6.88
C ALA A 44 1.10 -6.71 5.59
N ALA A 45 0.15 -7.32 4.88
CA ALA A 45 -0.46 -6.76 3.68
C ALA A 45 -1.10 -5.39 3.97
N MET A 46 -1.97 -5.29 4.98
CA MET A 46 -2.58 -4.01 5.37
C MET A 46 -1.54 -2.96 5.74
N ARG A 47 -0.49 -3.34 6.48
CA ARG A 47 0.58 -2.41 6.86
C ARG A 47 1.36 -1.91 5.64
N ASN A 48 1.62 -2.77 4.66
CA ASN A 48 2.30 -2.40 3.43
C ASN A 48 1.47 -1.42 2.60
N VAL A 49 0.17 -1.68 2.45
CA VAL A 49 -0.77 -0.78 1.77
C VAL A 49 -0.87 0.56 2.52
N PHE A 50 -0.97 0.52 3.85
CA PHE A 50 -0.99 1.72 4.70
C PHE A 50 0.26 2.58 4.52
N ASN A 51 1.45 1.99 4.58
CA ASN A 51 2.71 2.74 4.41
C ASN A 51 2.76 3.43 3.05
N ARG A 52 2.22 2.80 2.00
CA ARG A 52 2.13 3.40 0.66
C ARG A 52 1.19 4.61 0.65
N LEU A 53 -0.03 4.47 1.18
CA LEU A 53 -0.98 5.59 1.28
C LEU A 53 -0.45 6.74 2.15
N LEU A 54 0.26 6.42 3.23
CA LEU A 54 0.88 7.43 4.09
C LEU A 54 1.94 8.24 3.33
N GLY A 55 2.75 7.57 2.49
CA GLY A 55 3.70 8.23 1.59
C GLY A 55 3.01 9.15 0.58
N CYS A 56 1.91 8.69 -0.03
CA CYS A 56 1.11 9.51 -0.94
C CYS A 56 0.51 10.73 -0.23
N LEU A 57 -0.07 10.55 0.95
CA LEU A 57 -0.62 11.64 1.76
C LEU A 57 0.45 12.67 2.09
N HIS A 58 1.62 12.23 2.55
CA HIS A 58 2.75 13.12 2.83
C HIS A 58 3.14 13.93 1.59
N HIS A 59 3.27 13.28 0.43
CA HIS A 59 3.59 13.95 -0.83
C HIS A 59 2.52 14.97 -1.23
N CYS A 60 1.24 14.61 -1.15
CA CYS A 60 0.11 15.50 -1.46
C CYS A 60 0.11 16.74 -0.56
N LEU A 61 0.33 16.55 0.75
CA LEU A 61 0.39 17.66 1.71
C LEU A 61 1.62 18.55 1.46
N GLN A 62 2.77 17.96 1.15
CA GLN A 62 4.00 18.71 0.89
C GLN A 62 3.93 19.52 -0.41
N THR A 63 3.25 19.01 -1.44
CA THR A 63 3.17 19.64 -2.77
C THR A 63 1.87 20.41 -3.00
N GLY A 64 0.91 20.36 -2.07
CA GLY A 64 -0.42 20.95 -2.24
C GLY A 64 -1.27 20.26 -3.33
N GLN A 65 -0.90 19.06 -3.76
CA GLN A 65 -1.61 18.34 -4.83
C GLN A 65 -2.73 17.48 -4.28
N ARG A 66 -3.81 17.36 -5.07
CA ARG A 66 -4.89 16.40 -4.78
C ARG A 66 -4.39 14.97 -4.97
N PHE A 67 -4.93 14.06 -4.18
CA PHE A 67 -4.61 12.64 -4.30
C PHE A 67 -5.09 12.10 -5.65
N ASP A 68 -4.17 11.47 -6.39
CA ASP A 68 -4.43 10.81 -7.65
C ASP A 68 -4.15 9.31 -7.48
N PRO A 69 -5.21 8.47 -7.53
CA PRO A 69 -5.06 7.03 -7.41
C PRO A 69 -4.10 6.41 -8.44
N GLY A 70 -4.09 6.89 -9.69
CA GLY A 70 -3.26 6.33 -10.76
C GLY A 70 -1.77 6.56 -10.53
N LYS A 71 -1.41 7.66 -9.87
CA LYS A 71 -0.03 7.92 -9.41
C LYS A 71 0.29 7.14 -8.14
N ALA A 72 -0.69 6.98 -7.25
CA ALA A 72 -0.51 6.25 -6.00
C ALA A 72 -0.30 4.75 -6.24
N PHE A 73 -1.02 4.16 -7.20
CA PHE A 73 -0.97 2.75 -7.56
C PHE A 73 -0.77 2.60 -9.08
N PRO A 74 0.48 2.80 -9.58
CA PRO A 74 0.77 2.57 -10.98
C PRO A 74 0.46 1.11 -11.27
N ALA A 75 -0.31 0.88 -12.34
CA ALA A 75 -0.51 -0.46 -12.85
C ALA A 75 0.86 -1.10 -13.01
N ALA A 76 1.03 -2.35 -12.55
CA ALA A 76 2.24 -3.10 -12.83
C ALA A 76 2.45 -3.01 -14.34
N SER A 77 3.53 -2.34 -14.74
CA SER A 77 3.94 -2.36 -16.14
C SER A 77 4.25 -3.82 -16.39
N THR A 78 3.31 -4.53 -17.01
CA THR A 78 3.58 -5.81 -17.64
C THR A 78 4.60 -5.47 -18.71
N ALA A 79 5.88 -5.48 -18.34
CA ALA A 79 6.95 -5.44 -19.31
C ALA A 79 6.66 -6.59 -20.27
N PRO A 80 6.52 -6.34 -21.59
CA PRO A 80 6.28 -7.41 -22.53
C PRO A 80 7.45 -8.38 -22.38
N VAL A 81 7.15 -9.60 -21.93
CA VAL A 81 8.11 -10.69 -21.95
C VAL A 81 8.41 -10.93 -23.42
N THR A 82 9.53 -10.39 -23.89
CA THR A 82 10.08 -10.74 -25.19
C THR A 82 10.62 -12.17 -25.05
N LEU A 83 9.82 -13.17 -25.42
CA LEU A 83 10.33 -14.51 -25.67
C LEU A 83 11.24 -14.40 -26.90
N ALA A 84 12.55 -14.46 -26.69
CA ALA A 84 13.50 -14.65 -27.78
C ALA A 84 13.33 -16.08 -28.31
N ALA A 85 13.10 -16.21 -29.62
CA ALA A 85 13.09 -17.45 -30.39
C ALA A 85 14.48 -17.76 -30.96
#